data_AF-A0A971EVL0-F1
#
_entry.id   AF-A0A971EVL0-F1
#
_cell.length_a   1.000
_cell.length_b   1.000
_cell.length_c   1.000
_cell.angle_alpha   90.00
_cell.angle_beta   90.00
_cell.angle_gamma   90.00
#
_symmetry.space_group_name_H-M   'P 1'
#
loop_
_entity.id
_entity.type
_entity.pdbx_description
1 polymer ?
#
loop_
_entity_poly.entity_id
_entity_poly.type
_entity_poly.pdbx_seq_one_letter_code
_entity_poly.pdbx_strand_id
1 'polypeptide(L)'
;MEIEKNDEKKIFNRFKAVILLMLVFTALFIIIYRYGEMINLNYDITSLNNELREKTAINSSLYAELDKTYNINDIKTVAETKLDMNKPRTDQQIYIYLNMSDEYESQEKEDFYSNTQALFEKIKYTVKNVIDIFMGSKKD
;
A
#
# COMPACT_ATOMS: atom_id res chain seq x y z
N MET A 1 40.14 51.79 -2.57
CA MET A 1 39.66 50.59 -3.29
C MET A 1 39.78 49.30 -2.49
N GLU A 2 40.65 49.19 -1.47
CA GLU A 2 40.76 47.96 -0.66
C GLU A 2 39.69 47.81 0.44
N ILE A 3 39.13 48.92 0.93
CA ILE A 3 38.15 48.93 2.03
C ILE A 3 36.81 48.32 1.58
N GLU A 4 36.38 48.64 0.35
CA GLU A 4 35.10 48.20 -0.23
C GLU A 4 35.05 46.67 -0.47
N LYS A 5 36.18 46.06 -0.84
CA LYS A 5 36.29 44.62 -1.14
C LYS A 5 36.17 43.72 0.09
N ASN A 6 36.40 44.26 1.30
CA ASN A 6 36.33 43.50 2.55
C ASN A 6 34.88 43.43 3.07
N ASP A 7 34.11 44.49 2.89
CA ASP A 7 32.71 44.55 3.31
C ASP A 7 31.81 43.65 2.46
N GLU A 8 32.04 43.56 1.15
CA GLU A 8 31.33 42.63 0.26
C GLU A 8 31.54 41.15 0.67
N LYS A 9 32.78 40.77 1.00
CA LYS A 9 33.08 39.39 1.48
C LYS A 9 32.40 39.07 2.79
N LYS A 10 32.28 40.06 3.70
CA LYS A 10 31.64 39.91 5.00
C LYS A 10 30.12 39.74 4.85
N ILE A 11 29.50 40.47 3.93
CA ILE A 11 28.07 40.33 3.59
C ILE A 11 27.81 38.96 2.94
N PHE A 12 28.63 38.55 1.97
CA PHE A 12 28.49 37.25 1.29
C PHE A 12 28.60 36.07 2.27
N ASN A 13 29.53 36.13 3.23
CA ASN A 13 29.68 35.10 4.27
C ASN A 13 28.47 35.03 5.21
N ARG A 14 27.88 36.17 5.59
CA ARG A 14 26.64 36.21 6.37
C ARG A 14 25.45 35.66 5.58
N PHE A 15 25.37 36.00 4.29
CA PHE A 15 24.32 35.50 3.41
C PHE A 15 24.40 33.99 3.22
N LYS A 16 25.61 33.44 3.09
CA LYS A 16 25.84 31.98 3.03
C LYS A 16 25.40 31.27 4.32
N ALA A 17 25.63 31.86 5.48
CA ALA A 17 25.17 31.32 6.76
C ALA A 17 23.64 31.32 6.87
N VAL A 18 22.98 32.39 6.41
CA VAL A 18 21.51 32.48 6.38
C VAL A 18 20.90 31.48 5.40
N ILE A 19 21.50 31.28 4.22
CA ILE A 19 21.05 30.26 3.25
C ILE A 19 21.21 28.86 3.84
N LEU A 20 22.33 28.56 4.51
CA LEU A 20 22.55 27.27 5.15
C LEU A 20 21.49 27.00 6.23
N LEU A 21 21.21 28.00 7.07
CA LEU A 21 20.16 27.92 8.09
C LEU A 21 18.79 27.63 7.45
N MET A 22 18.45 28.36 6.38
CA MET A 22 17.18 28.21 5.66
C MET A 22 17.05 26.82 5.02
N LEU A 23 18.15 26.26 4.51
CA LEU A 23 18.21 24.88 4.00
C LEU A 23 17.93 23.85 5.09
N VAL A 24 18.54 24.01 6.27
CA VAL A 24 18.32 23.10 7.42
C VAL A 24 16.86 23.17 7.88
N PHE A 25 16.30 24.37 8.01
CA PHE A 25 14.89 24.53 8.39
C PHE A 25 13.95 23.92 7.34
N THR A 26 14.25 24.10 6.06
CA THR A 26 13.46 23.51 4.97
C THR A 26 13.51 21.98 5.03
N ALA A 27 14.69 21.40 5.26
CA ALA A 27 14.83 19.95 5.41
C ALA A 27 14.02 19.41 6.60
N LEU A 28 14.06 20.09 7.74
CA LEU A 28 13.26 19.72 8.92
C LEU A 28 11.75 19.82 8.65
N PHE A 29 11.32 20.87 7.94
CA PHE A 29 9.91 21.04 7.59
C PHE A 29 9.40 19.94 6.65
N ILE A 30 10.22 19.54 5.68
CA ILE A 30 9.91 18.41 4.77
C ILE A 30 9.76 17.12 5.56
N ILE A 31 10.65 16.85 6.52
CA ILE A 31 10.58 15.66 7.37
C ILE A 31 9.25 15.63 8.14
N ILE A 32 8.90 16.75 8.78
CA ILE A 32 7.65 16.85 9.56
C ILE A 32 6.42 16.66 8.66
N TYR A 33 6.38 17.30 7.49
CA TYR A 33 5.29 17.15 6.53
C TYR A 33 5.10 15.70 6.09
N ARG A 34 6.19 15.01 5.73
CA ARG A 34 6.17 13.58 5.38
C ARG A 34 5.75 12.70 6.55
N TYR A 35 6.14 13.07 7.77
CA TYR A 35 5.73 12.34 8.97
C TYR A 35 4.21 12.42 9.20
N GLY A 36 3.59 13.58 8.95
CA GLY A 36 2.14 13.74 9.03
C GLY A 36 1.39 12.82 8.05
N GLU A 37 1.88 12.71 6.82
CA GLU A 37 1.34 11.79 5.81
C GLU A 37 1.50 10.32 6.24
N MET A 38 2.67 9.95 6.79
CA MET A 38 2.96 8.61 7.30
C MET A 38 2.05 8.21 8.47
N ILE A 39 1.66 9.16 9.32
CA ILE A 39 0.74 8.91 10.44
C ILE A 39 -0.64 8.53 9.90
N ASN A 40 -1.18 9.29 8.95
CA ASN A 40 -2.49 8.98 8.35
C ASN A 40 -2.46 7.61 7.66
N LEU A 41 -1.41 7.32 6.90
CA LEU A 41 -1.22 6.00 6.27
C LEU A 41 -1.14 4.88 7.31
N ASN A 42 -0.50 5.08 8.46
CA ASN A 42 -0.47 4.09 9.54
C ASN A 42 -1.86 3.86 10.15
N TYR A 43 -2.67 4.91 10.29
CA TYR A 43 -4.06 4.78 10.73
C TYR A 43 -4.86 3.95 9.74
N ASP A 44 -4.75 4.23 8.44
CA ASP A 44 -5.45 3.47 7.39
C ASP A 44 -5.02 2.00 7.40
N ILE A 45 -3.70 1.73 7.48
CA ILE A 45 -3.15 0.37 7.60
C ILE A 45 -3.71 -0.35 8.84
N THR A 46 -3.79 0.35 9.97
CA THR A 46 -4.33 -0.23 11.22
C THR A 46 -5.82 -0.55 11.08
N SER A 47 -6.58 0.35 10.46
CA SER A 47 -8.00 0.14 10.16
C SER A 47 -8.21 -1.06 9.25
N LEU A 48 -7.49 -1.14 8.14
CA LEU A 48 -7.56 -2.26 7.19
C LEU A 48 -7.19 -3.59 7.84
N ASN A 49 -6.15 -3.61 8.68
CA ASN A 49 -5.78 -4.83 9.40
C ASN A 49 -6.85 -5.28 10.40
N ASN A 50 -7.52 -4.34 11.06
CA ASN A 50 -8.63 -4.66 11.96
C ASN A 50 -9.82 -5.24 11.18
N GLU A 51 -10.18 -4.63 10.05
CA GLU A 51 -11.24 -5.14 9.18
C GLU A 51 -10.89 -6.53 8.63
N LEU A 52 -9.66 -6.74 8.16
CA LEU A 52 -9.20 -8.04 7.72
C LEU A 52 -9.34 -9.09 8.83
N ARG A 53 -8.87 -8.76 10.05
CA ARG A 53 -8.98 -9.67 11.21
C ARG A 53 -10.44 -9.99 11.55
N GLU A 54 -11.33 -9.00 11.48
CA GLU A 54 -12.76 -9.22 11.67
C GLU A 54 -13.35 -10.16 10.61
N LYS A 55 -13.07 -9.91 9.33
CA LYS A 55 -13.53 -10.77 8.24
C LYS A 55 -12.98 -12.19 8.35
N THR A 56 -11.71 -12.36 8.70
CA THR A 56 -11.10 -13.67 8.93
C THR A 56 -11.77 -14.39 10.11
N ALA A 57 -12.03 -13.68 11.22
CA ALA A 57 -12.72 -14.26 12.37
C ALA A 57 -14.15 -14.70 12.02
N ILE A 58 -14.89 -13.86 11.28
CA ILE A 58 -16.23 -14.21 10.78
C ILE A 58 -16.14 -15.45 9.88
N ASN A 59 -15.19 -15.48 8.94
CA ASN A 59 -15.02 -16.61 8.04
C ASN A 59 -14.71 -17.91 8.81
N SER A 60 -13.77 -17.88 9.76
CA SER A 60 -13.48 -19.03 10.62
C SER A 60 -14.70 -19.47 11.45
N SER A 61 -15.51 -18.52 11.93
CA SER A 61 -16.74 -18.85 12.66
C SER A 61 -17.80 -19.50 11.78
N LEU A 62 -17.94 -19.04 10.53
CA LEU A 62 -18.83 -19.63 9.53
C LEU A 62 -18.40 -21.05 9.17
N TYR A 63 -17.10 -21.30 9.01
CA TYR A 63 -16.60 -22.67 8.80
C TYR A 63 -16.88 -23.57 10.01
N ALA A 64 -16.69 -23.07 11.23
CA ALA A 64 -17.00 -23.85 12.44
C ALA A 64 -18.51 -24.13 12.57
N GLU A 65 -19.37 -23.18 12.19
CA GLU A 65 -20.82 -23.36 12.14
C GLU A 65 -21.23 -24.33 11.02
N LEU A 66 -20.56 -24.26 9.86
CA LEU A 66 -20.73 -25.22 8.78
C LEU A 66 -20.35 -26.62 9.23
N ASP A 67 -19.22 -26.81 9.91
CA ASP A 67 -18.81 -28.11 10.46
C ASP A 67 -19.83 -28.65 11.47
N LYS A 68 -20.40 -27.77 12.29
CA LYS A 68 -21.46 -28.13 13.25
C LYS A 68 -22.76 -28.52 12.54
N THR A 69 -23.16 -27.78 11.52
CA THR A 69 -24.42 -27.98 10.78
C THR A 69 -24.31 -29.14 9.79
N TYR A 70 -23.13 -29.36 9.24
CA TYR A 70 -22.73 -30.53 8.44
C TYR A 70 -22.41 -31.73 9.34
N ASN A 71 -22.92 -31.78 10.56
CA ASN A 71 -22.98 -33.02 11.30
C ASN A 71 -23.98 -33.94 10.57
N ILE A 72 -23.45 -34.77 9.66
CA ILE A 72 -24.19 -35.74 8.86
C ILE A 72 -25.15 -36.57 9.72
N ASN A 73 -24.86 -36.75 11.02
CA ASN A 73 -25.73 -37.46 11.94
C ASN A 73 -27.07 -36.76 12.20
N ASP A 74 -27.11 -35.44 12.24
CA ASP A 74 -28.34 -34.67 12.42
C ASP A 74 -29.19 -34.71 11.14
N ILE A 75 -28.54 -34.52 9.99
CA ILE A 75 -29.18 -34.67 8.66
C ILE A 75 -29.72 -36.08 8.49
N LYS A 76 -28.93 -37.10 8.83
CA LYS A 76 -29.32 -38.52 8.79
C LYS A 76 -30.51 -38.78 9.69
N THR A 77 -30.49 -38.27 10.92
CA THR A 77 -31.58 -38.47 11.88
C THR A 77 -32.87 -37.81 11.40
N VAL A 78 -32.82 -36.59 10.88
CA VAL A 78 -34.00 -35.93 10.29
C VAL A 78 -34.49 -36.68 9.04
N ALA A 79 -33.58 -37.13 8.19
CA ALA A 79 -33.91 -37.89 6.99
C ALA A 79 -34.58 -39.24 7.32
N GLU A 80 -34.03 -40.01 8.25
CA GLU A 80 -34.57 -41.31 8.66
C GLU A 80 -35.87 -41.16 9.46
N THR A 81 -35.98 -40.16 10.35
CA THR A 81 -37.13 -40.06 11.28
C THR A 81 -38.29 -39.21 10.78
N LYS A 82 -38.03 -38.13 10.03
CA LYS A 82 -39.08 -37.22 9.54
C LYS A 82 -39.41 -37.40 8.07
N LEU A 83 -38.45 -37.86 7.27
CA LEU A 83 -38.61 -38.00 5.82
C LEU A 83 -38.68 -39.46 5.36
N ASP A 84 -38.61 -40.42 6.29
CA ASP A 84 -38.61 -41.87 6.00
C ASP A 84 -37.55 -42.28 4.96
N MET A 85 -36.45 -41.53 4.89
CA MET A 85 -35.35 -41.82 3.98
C MET A 85 -34.51 -42.96 4.54
N ASN A 86 -34.39 -44.04 3.76
CA ASN A 86 -33.52 -45.15 4.06
C ASN A 86 -32.20 -45.08 3.26
N LYS A 87 -31.12 -45.64 3.81
CA LYS A 87 -29.83 -45.71 3.11
C LYS A 87 -30.00 -46.48 1.78
N PRO A 88 -29.57 -45.92 0.64
CA PRO A 88 -29.72 -46.58 -0.66
C PRO A 88 -28.88 -47.86 -0.73
N ARG A 89 -29.38 -48.85 -1.47
CA ARG A 89 -28.67 -50.10 -1.74
C ARG A 89 -27.54 -49.87 -2.77
N THR A 90 -26.55 -50.76 -2.79
CA THR A 90 -25.34 -50.64 -3.62
C THR A 90 -25.62 -50.52 -5.12
N ASP A 91 -26.75 -51.08 -5.57
CA ASP A 91 -27.26 -51.01 -6.95
C ASP A 91 -27.91 -49.66 -7.31
N GLN A 92 -28.11 -48.77 -6.34
CA GLN A 92 -28.75 -47.46 -6.53
C GLN A 92 -27.75 -46.28 -6.47
N GLN A 93 -26.44 -46.55 -6.39
CA GLN A 93 -25.40 -45.52 -6.32
C GLN A 93 -24.82 -45.20 -7.71
N ILE A 94 -24.80 -43.91 -8.08
CA ILE A 94 -24.16 -43.40 -9.30
C ILE A 94 -23.12 -42.35 -8.89
N TYR A 95 -21.85 -42.54 -9.28
CA TYR A 95 -20.76 -41.60 -8.99
C TYR A 95 -20.65 -40.56 -10.12
N ILE A 96 -20.66 -39.28 -9.76
CA ILE A 96 -20.50 -38.15 -10.69
C ILE A 96 -19.19 -37.44 -10.35
N TYR A 97 -18.30 -37.29 -11.33
CA TYR A 97 -17.04 -36.58 -11.17
C TYR A 97 -17.25 -35.09 -11.40
N LEU A 98 -17.05 -34.28 -10.37
CA LEU A 98 -17.08 -32.82 -10.44
C LEU A 98 -15.67 -32.30 -10.70
N ASN A 99 -15.40 -31.85 -11.92
CA ASN A 99 -14.21 -31.04 -12.21
C ASN A 99 -14.47 -29.61 -11.71
N MET A 100 -14.12 -29.33 -10.46
CA MET A 100 -14.06 -27.96 -9.93
C MET A 100 -12.64 -27.44 -10.12
N SER A 101 -12.44 -26.57 -11.11
CA SER A 101 -11.20 -25.80 -11.28
C SER A 101 -11.34 -24.46 -10.55
N ASP A 102 -10.72 -24.34 -9.38
CA ASP A 102 -10.66 -23.10 -8.59
C ASP A 102 -9.46 -22.23 -9.02
N GLU A 103 -9.42 -21.78 -10.28
CA GLU A 103 -8.40 -20.82 -10.74
C GLU A 103 -8.98 -19.40 -10.79
N TYR A 104 -8.50 -18.54 -9.88
CA TYR A 104 -8.66 -17.09 -9.96
C TYR A 104 -7.30 -16.45 -10.29
N GLU A 105 -7.27 -15.66 -11.36
CA GLU A 105 -6.07 -14.99 -11.85
C GLU A 105 -6.02 -13.56 -11.30
N SER A 106 -5.05 -13.25 -10.44
CA SER A 106 -4.87 -11.91 -9.86
C SER A 106 -3.95 -11.06 -10.73
N GLN A 107 -4.50 -10.07 -11.42
CA GLN A 107 -3.76 -8.97 -12.07
C GLN A 107 -3.56 -7.80 -11.08
N GLU A 108 -2.47 -7.03 -11.27
CA GLU A 108 -2.12 -5.71 -10.68
C GLU A 108 -0.90 -5.70 -9.76
N LYS A 109 0.30 -5.61 -10.35
CA LYS A 109 1.50 -5.02 -9.70
C LYS A 109 2.42 -4.20 -10.63
N GLU A 110 2.10 -4.05 -11.91
CA GLU A 110 3.06 -3.56 -12.91
C GLU A 110 3.06 -2.01 -13.06
N ASP A 111 1.98 -1.32 -12.72
CA ASP A 111 1.81 0.11 -13.03
C ASP A 111 2.46 1.09 -12.05
N PHE A 112 2.85 0.64 -10.85
CA PHE A 112 3.32 1.53 -9.79
C PHE A 112 4.77 2.01 -9.99
N TYR A 113 5.66 1.16 -10.51
CA TYR A 113 7.10 1.45 -10.63
C TYR A 113 7.47 2.32 -11.85
N SER A 114 6.63 2.34 -12.89
CA SER A 114 6.87 3.12 -14.11
C SER A 114 6.57 4.62 -13.90
N ASN A 115 5.48 4.92 -13.19
CA ASN A 115 5.01 6.29 -12.96
C ASN A 115 5.95 7.08 -12.03
N THR A 116 6.54 6.44 -11.02
CA THR A 116 7.48 7.10 -10.10
C THR A 116 8.75 7.57 -10.81
N GLN A 117 9.31 6.75 -11.71
CA GLN A 117 10.55 7.10 -12.43
C GLN A 117 10.32 8.26 -13.41
N ALA A 118 9.18 8.30 -14.08
CA ALA A 118 8.83 9.39 -15.00
C ALA A 118 8.72 10.75 -14.28
N LEU A 119 8.18 10.75 -13.05
CA LEU A 119 8.08 11.97 -12.24
C LEU A 119 9.46 12.47 -11.75
N PHE A 120 10.36 11.56 -11.35
CA PHE A 120 11.72 11.92 -10.93
C PHE A 120 12.53 12.56 -12.08
N GLU A 121 12.45 12.00 -13.28
CA GLU A 121 13.13 12.57 -14.44
C GLU A 121 12.56 13.97 -14.76
N LYS A 122 11.24 14.13 -14.75
CA LYS A 122 10.60 15.45 -14.99
C LYS A 122 11.04 16.50 -13.97
N ILE A 123 11.15 16.12 -12.69
CA ILE A 123 11.64 17.00 -11.63
C ILE A 123 13.11 17.38 -11.86
N LYS A 124 13.96 16.40 -12.19
CA LYS A 124 15.39 16.61 -12.48
C LYS A 124 15.61 17.59 -13.63
N TYR A 125 14.85 17.47 -14.73
CA TYR A 125 14.94 18.40 -15.86
C TYR A 125 14.47 19.81 -15.49
N THR A 126 13.42 19.93 -14.67
CA THR A 126 12.92 21.23 -14.22
C THR A 126 13.95 21.95 -13.35
N VAL A 127 14.58 21.23 -12.41
CA VAL A 127 15.65 21.78 -11.57
C VAL A 127 16.86 22.19 -12.43
N LYS A 128 17.24 21.38 -13.41
CA LYS A 128 18.35 21.71 -14.32
C LYS A 128 18.08 22.99 -15.13
N ASN A 129 16.89 23.12 -15.71
CA ASN A 129 16.52 24.30 -16.49
C ASN A 129 16.49 25.57 -15.63
N VAL A 130 15.99 25.50 -14.40
CA VAL A 130 15.99 26.64 -13.47
C VAL A 130 17.41 27.02 -13.07
N ILE A 131 18.28 26.04 -12.81
CA ILE A 131 19.70 26.29 -12.53
C ILE A 131 20.39 26.94 -13.74
N ASP A 132 20.16 26.46 -14.95
CA ASP A 132 20.79 27.01 -16.17
C ASP A 132 20.34 28.46 -16.45
N ILE A 133 19.07 28.79 -16.17
CA ILE A 133 18.53 30.16 -16.29
C ILE A 133 19.14 31.10 -15.24
N PHE A 134 19.33 30.64 -14.00
CA PHE A 134 19.84 31.48 -12.91
C PHE A 134 21.37 31.52 -12.82
N MET A 135 22.09 30.48 -13.24
CA MET A 135 23.55 30.42 -13.20
C MET A 135 24.24 30.90 -14.47
N GLY A 136 23.51 31.25 -15.53
CA GLY A 136 24.02 31.98 -16.68
C GLY A 136 25.26 31.35 -17.29
N SER A 137 25.08 30.44 -18.26
CA SER A 137 26.09 29.89 -19.17
C SER A 137 27.39 30.72 -19.25
N LYS A 138 28.37 30.45 -18.38
CA LYS A 138 29.77 30.68 -18.70
C LYS A 138 30.21 29.51 -19.56
N LYS A 139 29.87 29.60 -20.85
CA LYS A 139 30.58 28.90 -21.91
C LYS A 139 31.47 29.94 -22.57
N ASP A 140 32.78 29.79 -22.36
CA ASP A 140 33.74 30.04 -23.43
C ASP A 140 33.50 29.01 -24.55
#